data_AF-A0A661HXA3-F1
#
_entry.id   AF-A0A661HXA3-F1
#
_cell.length_a   1.000
_cell.length_b   1.000
_cell.length_c   1.000
_cell.angle_alpha   90.00
_cell.angle_beta   90.00
_cell.angle_gamma   90.00
#
_symmetry.space_group_name_H-M   'P 1'
#
loop_
_entity.id
_entity.type
_entity.pdbx_description
1 polymer ?
#
loop_
_entity_poly.entity_id
_entity_poly.type
_entity_poly.pdbx_seq_one_letter_code
_entity_poly.pdbx_strand_id
1 'polypeptide(L)'
;MNQLREYRYLIVIIFAIFGILLTGAYFSQTFTEQRTYLDLFMLMGALLFVFSALVAVSIMGFSSFAIYLSVFVSAVIAMYGIEGALLVISMTYLLWGLVFSIEVLLVDNDVESAIDWFKSRYTFETFKREYYAFYPMMYLLYILIELLPSLLHREQLKRFSPQQVLEKMWEVLG
;
A
#
# COMPACT_ATOMS: atom_id res chain seq x y z
N MET A 1 11.25 26.02 -1.95
CA MET A 1 12.40 25.86 -1.03
C MET A 1 12.04 25.56 0.43
N ASN A 2 10.77 25.62 0.87
CA ASN A 2 10.37 25.26 2.24
C ASN A 2 10.22 23.75 2.49
N GLN A 3 9.79 22.95 1.50
CA GLN A 3 9.59 21.50 1.67
C GLN A 3 10.87 20.73 2.04
N LEU A 4 12.02 21.05 1.43
CA LEU A 4 13.31 20.44 1.78
C LEU A 4 13.71 20.63 3.26
N ARG A 5 13.21 21.71 3.88
CA ARG A 5 13.52 22.05 5.28
C ARG A 5 12.74 21.17 6.24
N GLU A 6 11.48 20.85 5.94
CA GLU A 6 10.62 19.95 6.71
C GLU A 6 11.15 18.50 6.67
N TYR A 7 11.54 17.99 5.48
CA TYR A 7 12.17 16.67 5.37
C TYR A 7 13.46 16.55 6.18
N ARG A 8 14.25 17.63 6.27
CA ARG A 8 15.49 17.64 7.07
C ARG A 8 15.22 17.48 8.56
N TYR A 9 14.18 18.13 9.09
CA TYR A 9 13.80 17.94 10.50
C TYR A 9 13.29 16.54 10.77
N LEU A 10 12.54 15.95 9.82
CA LEU A 10 12.00 14.60 9.94
C LEU A 10 13.12 13.56 9.98
N ILE A 11 14.15 13.69 9.13
CA ILE A 11 15.35 12.83 9.16
C ILE A 11 16.08 12.97 10.50
N VAL A 12 16.28 14.20 11.00
CA VAL A 12 16.95 14.43 12.29
C VAL A 12 16.16 13.80 13.44
N ILE A 13 14.82 13.91 13.44
CA ILE A 13 13.96 13.28 14.45
C ILE A 13 14.10 11.76 14.41
N ILE A 14 14.10 11.14 13.22
CA ILE A 14 14.30 9.69 13.08
C ILE A 14 15.62 9.25 13.71
N PHE A 15 16.73 9.92 13.34
CA PHE A 15 18.04 9.60 13.93
C PHE A 15 18.11 9.87 15.43
N ALA A 16 17.44 10.92 15.91
CA ALA A 16 17.35 11.21 17.33
C ALA A 16 16.60 10.12 18.09
N ILE A 17 15.48 9.62 17.55
CA ILE A 17 14.73 8.50 18.15
C ILE A 17 15.60 7.26 18.25
N PHE A 18 16.28 6.85 17.18
CA PHE A 18 17.19 5.71 17.23
C PHE A 18 18.36 5.91 18.20
N GLY A 19 18.94 7.12 18.24
CA GLY A 19 19.98 7.48 19.19
C GLY A 19 19.50 7.38 20.64
N ILE A 20 18.30 7.87 20.95
CA ILE A 20 17.69 7.78 22.28
C ILE A 20 17.43 6.32 22.65
N LEU A 21 16.91 5.49 21.74
CA LEU A 21 16.64 4.08 22.00
C LEU A 21 17.94 3.29 22.29
N LEU A 22 19.01 3.54 21.52
CA LEU A 22 20.32 2.92 21.78
C LEU A 22 20.94 3.42 23.08
N THR A 23 20.82 4.70 23.37
CA THR A 23 21.32 5.31 24.61
C THR A 23 20.56 4.75 25.82
N GLY A 24 19.23 4.62 25.72
CA GLY A 24 18.38 3.97 26.72
C GLY A 24 18.76 2.51 26.95
N ALA A 25 19.03 1.75 25.87
CA ALA A 25 19.53 0.39 25.99
C ALA A 25 20.92 0.34 26.68
N TYR A 26 21.84 1.25 26.37
CA TYR A 26 23.18 1.26 26.96
C TYR A 26 23.19 1.63 28.45
N PHE A 27 22.35 2.58 28.86
CA PHE A 27 22.29 3.05 30.25
C PHE A 27 21.27 2.30 31.13
N SER A 28 20.53 1.35 30.56
CA SER A 28 19.55 0.55 31.30
C SER A 28 20.22 -0.27 32.40
N GLN A 29 19.62 -0.27 33.60
CA GLN A 29 20.20 -0.94 34.78
C GLN A 29 19.78 -2.40 34.89
N THR A 30 18.74 -2.80 34.16
CA THR A 30 18.19 -4.16 34.18
C THR A 30 18.14 -4.76 32.78
N PHE A 31 18.34 -6.08 32.69
CA PHE A 31 18.26 -6.82 31.42
C PHE A 31 16.89 -6.68 30.75
N THR A 32 15.82 -6.64 31.53
CA THR A 32 14.44 -6.49 31.01
C THR A 32 14.27 -5.15 30.32
N GLU A 33 14.73 -4.07 30.94
CA GLU A 33 14.67 -2.72 30.38
C GLU A 33 15.54 -2.58 29.12
N GLN A 34 16.75 -3.14 29.16
CA GLN A 34 17.62 -3.21 27.97
C GLN A 34 16.92 -3.88 26.80
N ARG A 35 16.31 -5.04 27.06
CA ARG A 35 15.57 -5.80 26.05
C ARG A 35 14.40 -5.00 25.48
N THR A 36 13.64 -4.30 26.31
CA THR A 36 12.53 -3.45 25.85
C THR A 36 13.01 -2.34 24.91
N TYR A 37 14.11 -1.66 25.21
CA TYR A 37 14.67 -0.64 24.32
C TYR A 37 15.12 -1.22 22.98
N LEU A 38 15.72 -2.41 22.98
CA LEU A 38 16.12 -3.11 21.76
C LEU A 38 14.90 -3.58 20.94
N ASP A 39 13.86 -4.08 21.60
CA ASP A 39 12.61 -4.47 20.94
C ASP A 39 11.94 -3.26 20.27
N LEU A 40 11.90 -2.11 20.95
CA LEU A 40 11.40 -0.85 20.38
C LEU A 40 12.26 -0.33 19.23
N PHE A 41 13.58 -0.47 19.32
CA PHE A 41 14.52 -0.13 18.24
C PHE A 41 14.20 -0.96 16.99
N MET A 42 14.04 -2.28 17.15
CA MET A 42 13.71 -3.19 16.05
C MET A 42 12.33 -2.88 15.46
N LEU A 43 11.33 -2.60 16.30
CA LEU A 43 9.98 -2.27 15.85
C LEU A 43 9.94 -0.94 15.07
N MET A 44 10.63 0.10 15.55
CA MET A 44 10.72 1.38 14.84
C MET A 44 11.49 1.23 13.52
N GLY A 45 12.55 0.42 13.49
CA GLY A 45 13.27 0.03 12.28
C GLY A 45 12.38 -0.67 11.26
N ALA A 46 11.61 -1.65 11.70
CA ALA A 46 10.65 -2.35 10.84
C ALA A 46 9.59 -1.39 10.27
N LEU A 47 9.05 -0.50 11.10
CA LEU A 47 8.05 0.48 10.66
C LEU A 47 8.61 1.45 9.60
N LEU A 48 9.81 1.98 9.84
CA LEU A 48 10.49 2.85 8.88
C LEU A 48 10.83 2.14 7.57
N PHE A 49 11.22 0.88 7.65
CA PHE A 49 11.45 0.06 6.47
C PHE A 49 10.16 -0.11 5.65
N VAL A 50 9.05 -0.47 6.30
CA VAL A 50 7.74 -0.61 5.64
C VAL A 50 7.31 0.72 5.01
N PHE A 51 7.45 1.84 5.73
CA PHE A 51 7.12 3.17 5.20
C PHE A 51 8.02 3.56 4.02
N SER A 52 9.33 3.32 4.12
CA SER A 52 10.27 3.58 3.02
C SER A 52 9.96 2.73 1.79
N ALA A 53 9.58 1.47 1.98
CA ALA A 53 9.14 0.61 0.89
C ALA A 53 7.90 1.22 0.22
N LEU A 54 6.87 1.59 0.97
CA LEU A 54 5.66 2.24 0.43
C LEU A 54 5.97 3.54 -0.33
N VAL A 55 6.91 4.35 0.15
CA VAL A 55 7.34 5.57 -0.56
C VAL A 55 8.12 5.24 -1.84
N ALA A 56 8.97 4.22 -1.81
CA ALA A 56 9.64 3.76 -3.03
C ALA A 56 8.63 3.24 -4.07
N VAL A 57 7.57 2.56 -3.62
CA VAL A 57 6.44 2.13 -4.47
C VAL A 57 5.74 3.33 -5.10
N SER A 58 5.44 4.36 -4.31
CA SER A 58 4.69 5.52 -4.79
C SER A 58 5.49 6.39 -5.77
N ILE A 59 6.82 6.36 -5.70
CA ILE A 59 7.71 7.20 -6.53
C ILE A 59 8.28 6.45 -7.74
N MET A 60 8.77 5.21 -7.56
CA MET A 60 9.56 4.52 -8.60
C MET A 60 8.72 3.60 -9.51
N GLY A 61 7.44 3.41 -9.19
CA GLY A 61 6.54 2.56 -9.96
C GLY A 61 6.70 1.06 -9.69
N PHE A 62 5.88 0.26 -10.37
CA PHE A 62 5.64 -1.16 -10.06
C PHE A 62 6.90 -2.05 -10.13
N SER A 63 7.91 -1.67 -10.92
CA SER A 63 9.15 -2.46 -11.06
C SER A 63 9.99 -2.46 -9.77
N SER A 64 10.25 -1.29 -9.17
CA SER A 64 10.98 -1.22 -7.91
C SER A 64 10.18 -1.85 -6.77
N PHE A 65 8.86 -1.71 -6.77
CA PHE A 65 7.98 -2.42 -5.84
C PHE A 65 8.17 -3.93 -5.89
N ALA A 66 8.17 -4.53 -7.09
CA ALA A 66 8.33 -5.96 -7.25
C ALA A 66 9.68 -6.46 -6.71
N ILE A 67 10.74 -5.67 -6.93
CA ILE A 67 12.07 -5.99 -6.38
C ILE A 67 12.06 -5.90 -4.85
N TYR A 68 11.53 -4.82 -4.25
CA TYR A 68 11.44 -4.70 -2.80
C TYR A 68 10.58 -5.78 -2.17
N LEU A 69 9.40 -6.05 -2.75
CA LEU A 69 8.50 -7.08 -2.29
C LEU A 69 9.14 -8.47 -2.39
N SER A 70 9.86 -8.77 -3.47
CA SER A 70 10.55 -10.07 -3.61
C SER A 70 11.65 -10.27 -2.57
N VAL A 71 12.45 -9.23 -2.27
CA VAL A 71 13.48 -9.29 -1.22
C VAL A 71 12.81 -9.44 0.15
N PHE A 72 11.73 -8.69 0.41
CA PHE A 72 11.00 -8.75 1.67
C PHE A 72 10.35 -10.12 1.88
N VAL A 73 9.64 -10.65 0.88
CA VAL A 73 9.06 -12.00 0.90
C VAL A 73 10.15 -13.04 1.13
N SER A 74 11.30 -12.91 0.46
CA SER A 74 12.44 -13.83 0.67
C SER A 74 12.95 -13.80 2.11
N ALA A 75 13.06 -12.61 2.72
CA ALA A 75 13.43 -12.47 4.14
C ALA A 75 12.36 -13.07 5.06
N VAL A 76 11.08 -12.87 4.76
CA VAL A 76 9.96 -13.44 5.52
C VAL A 76 9.97 -14.97 5.44
N ILE A 77 10.25 -15.56 4.27
CA ILE A 77 10.42 -17.02 4.14
C ILE A 77 11.57 -17.50 5.03
N ALA A 78 12.70 -16.79 5.04
CA ALA A 78 13.86 -17.17 5.84
C ALA A 78 13.60 -17.11 7.36
N MET A 79 12.79 -16.16 7.81
CA MET A 79 12.52 -15.94 9.24
C MET A 79 11.29 -16.69 9.78
N TYR A 80 10.22 -16.75 8.98
CA TYR A 80 8.88 -17.18 9.40
C TYR A 80 8.32 -18.33 8.54
N GLY A 81 9.11 -18.83 7.58
CA GLY A 81 8.70 -19.89 6.68
C GLY A 81 7.68 -19.45 5.63
N ILE A 82 7.15 -20.42 4.89
CA ILE A 82 6.26 -20.17 3.75
C ILE A 82 4.89 -19.61 4.16
N GLU A 83 4.43 -19.93 5.37
CA GLU A 83 3.16 -19.42 5.91
C GLU A 83 3.21 -17.89 6.11
N GLY A 84 4.32 -17.37 6.66
CA GLY A 84 4.51 -15.93 6.80
C GLY A 84 4.54 -15.22 5.46
N ALA A 85 5.17 -15.83 4.45
CA ALA A 85 5.23 -15.29 3.10
C ALA A 85 3.85 -15.25 2.43
N LEU A 86 3.07 -16.33 2.58
CA LEU A 86 1.68 -16.39 2.11
C LEU A 86 0.83 -15.28 2.73
N LEU A 87 0.98 -15.04 4.05
CA LEU A 87 0.25 -13.98 4.74
C LEU A 87 0.61 -12.60 4.17
N VAL A 88 1.91 -12.32 4.01
CA VAL A 88 2.40 -11.04 3.46
C VAL A 88 1.90 -10.80 2.03
N ILE A 89 2.02 -11.82 1.16
CA ILE A 89 1.55 -11.72 -0.23
C ILE A 89 0.04 -11.50 -0.27
N SER A 90 -0.72 -12.23 0.56
CA SER A 90 -2.17 -12.10 0.63
C SER A 90 -2.58 -10.71 1.11
N MET A 91 -1.96 -10.20 2.18
CA MET A 91 -2.24 -8.84 2.66
C MET A 91 -1.90 -7.78 1.63
N THR A 92 -0.78 -7.94 0.93
CA THR A 92 -0.36 -7.03 -0.13
C THR A 92 -1.36 -7.03 -1.29
N TYR A 93 -1.81 -8.21 -1.72
CA TYR A 93 -2.83 -8.37 -2.75
C TYR A 93 -4.16 -7.72 -2.32
N LEU A 94 -4.61 -7.96 -1.08
CA LEU A 94 -5.87 -7.42 -0.57
C LEU A 94 -5.83 -5.88 -0.48
N LEU A 95 -4.75 -5.31 0.07
CA LEU A 95 -4.61 -3.87 0.23
C LEU A 95 -4.51 -3.17 -1.12
N TRP A 96 -3.62 -3.64 -2.01
CA TRP A 96 -3.46 -3.03 -3.33
C TRP A 96 -4.70 -3.23 -4.19
N GLY A 97 -5.28 -4.43 -4.17
CA GLY A 97 -6.53 -4.73 -4.87
C GLY A 97 -7.68 -3.86 -4.40
N LEU A 98 -7.77 -3.54 -3.11
CA LEU A 98 -8.79 -2.63 -2.58
C LEU A 98 -8.58 -1.19 -3.06
N VAL A 99 -7.35 -0.66 -2.97
CA VAL A 99 -7.02 0.69 -3.49
C VAL A 99 -7.33 0.78 -4.97
N PHE A 100 -6.84 -0.17 -5.77
CA PHE A 100 -7.09 -0.21 -7.22
C PHE A 100 -8.59 -0.26 -7.53
N SER A 101 -9.35 -1.11 -6.82
CA SER A 101 -10.79 -1.23 -7.05
C SER A 101 -11.57 0.04 -6.73
N ILE A 102 -11.18 0.76 -5.66
CA ILE A 102 -11.75 2.06 -5.31
C ILE A 102 -11.43 3.09 -6.40
N GLU A 103 -10.17 3.18 -6.84
CA GLU A 103 -9.78 4.13 -7.89
C GLU A 103 -10.54 3.85 -9.19
N VAL A 104 -10.68 2.58 -9.60
CA VAL A 104 -11.47 2.20 -10.77
C VAL A 104 -12.94 2.64 -10.65
N LEU A 105 -13.54 2.43 -9.48
CA LEU A 105 -14.89 2.89 -9.17
C LEU A 105 -15.04 4.40 -9.26
N LEU A 106 -14.05 5.15 -8.76
CA LEU A 106 -14.03 6.61 -8.82
C LEU A 106 -13.91 7.09 -10.27
N VAL A 107 -13.14 6.41 -11.12
CA VAL A 107 -13.10 6.70 -12.56
C VAL A 107 -14.46 6.45 -13.22
N ASP A 108 -15.16 5.36 -12.90
CA ASP A 108 -16.51 5.13 -13.46
C ASP A 108 -17.51 6.24 -13.09
N ASN A 109 -17.24 6.97 -11.99
CA ASN A 109 -18.00 8.15 -11.54
C ASN A 109 -17.37 9.50 -11.93
N ASP A 110 -16.44 9.52 -12.90
CA ASP A 110 -15.85 10.73 -13.49
C ASP A 110 -15.07 11.61 -12.50
N VAL A 111 -14.50 11.01 -11.45
CA VAL A 111 -13.68 11.75 -10.48
C VAL A 111 -12.30 12.05 -11.08
N GLU A 112 -12.01 13.34 -11.29
CA GLU A 112 -10.77 13.82 -11.93
C GLU A 112 -9.50 13.32 -11.22
N SER A 113 -9.47 13.30 -9.89
CA SER A 113 -8.28 12.86 -9.14
C SER A 113 -7.91 11.40 -9.41
N ALA A 114 -8.91 10.53 -9.59
CA ALA A 114 -8.70 9.12 -9.89
C ALA A 114 -8.24 8.94 -11.34
N ILE A 115 -8.82 9.71 -12.26
CA ILE A 115 -8.40 9.75 -13.67
C ILE A 115 -6.92 10.15 -13.78
N ASP A 116 -6.51 11.21 -13.10
CA ASP A 116 -5.12 11.67 -13.07
C ASP A 116 -4.18 10.66 -12.40
N TRP A 117 -4.66 9.96 -11.36
CA TRP A 117 -3.92 8.89 -10.70
C TRP A 117 -3.58 7.76 -11.67
N PHE A 118 -4.54 7.35 -12.52
CA PHE A 118 -4.29 6.33 -13.54
C PHE A 118 -3.42 6.84 -14.69
N LYS A 119 -3.69 8.04 -15.23
CA LYS A 119 -2.90 8.65 -16.31
C LYS A 119 -1.42 8.80 -15.94
N SER A 120 -1.12 9.07 -14.67
CA SER A 120 0.25 9.23 -14.19
C SER A 120 0.99 7.91 -13.94
N ARG A 121 0.29 6.76 -13.90
CA ARG A 121 0.86 5.47 -13.45
C ARG A 121 0.74 4.34 -14.46
N TYR A 122 -0.25 4.38 -15.35
CA TYR A 122 -0.62 3.26 -16.20
C TYR A 122 -0.64 3.65 -17.67
N THR A 123 -0.15 2.74 -18.51
CA THR A 123 -0.64 2.59 -19.88
C THR A 123 -1.84 1.67 -19.88
N PHE A 124 -2.70 1.74 -20.91
CA PHE A 124 -3.85 0.84 -21.02
C PHE A 124 -3.48 -0.64 -20.88
N GLU A 125 -2.36 -1.08 -21.48
CA GLU A 125 -1.91 -2.47 -21.39
C GLU A 125 -1.54 -2.88 -19.95
N THR A 126 -0.86 -2.01 -19.21
CA THR A 126 -0.54 -2.28 -17.80
C THR A 126 -1.79 -2.27 -16.92
N PHE A 127 -2.70 -1.33 -17.16
CA PHE A 127 -3.99 -1.27 -16.48
C PHE A 127 -4.78 -2.55 -16.72
N LYS A 128 -4.90 -2.99 -17.97
CA LYS A 128 -5.65 -4.19 -18.34
C LYS A 128 -5.14 -5.44 -17.63
N ARG A 129 -3.81 -5.58 -17.46
CA ARG A 129 -3.22 -6.69 -16.70
C ARG A 129 -3.61 -6.65 -15.22
N GLU A 130 -3.48 -5.49 -14.58
CA GLU A 130 -3.86 -5.34 -13.17
C GLU A 130 -5.38 -5.48 -12.97
N TYR A 131 -6.18 -4.98 -13.90
CA TYR A 131 -7.63 -5.12 -13.92
C TYR A 131 -8.05 -6.60 -13.87
N TYR A 132 -7.43 -7.47 -14.67
CA TYR A 132 -7.70 -8.91 -14.59
C TYR A 132 -7.18 -9.55 -13.31
N ALA A 133 -6.02 -9.13 -12.80
CA ALA A 133 -5.44 -9.66 -11.57
C ALA A 133 -6.29 -9.33 -10.34
N PHE A 134 -6.85 -8.11 -10.28
CA PHE A 134 -7.68 -7.62 -9.17
C PHE A 134 -9.18 -7.75 -9.42
N TYR A 135 -9.58 -8.44 -10.48
CA TYR A 135 -10.99 -8.70 -10.77
C TYR A 135 -11.77 -9.32 -9.60
N PRO A 136 -11.22 -10.30 -8.86
CA PRO A 136 -11.90 -10.83 -7.67
C PRO A 136 -12.13 -9.76 -6.59
N MET A 137 -11.17 -8.85 -6.39
CA MET A 137 -11.29 -7.77 -5.40
C MET A 137 -12.28 -6.69 -5.82
N MET A 138 -12.31 -6.32 -7.10
CA MET A 138 -13.32 -5.41 -7.63
C MET A 138 -14.71 -5.99 -7.39
N TYR A 139 -14.93 -7.27 -7.76
CA TYR A 139 -16.20 -7.94 -7.54
C TYR A 139 -16.61 -7.96 -6.06
N LEU A 140 -15.67 -8.26 -5.15
CA LEU A 140 -15.92 -8.22 -3.71
C LEU A 140 -16.32 -6.82 -3.24
N LEU A 141 -15.61 -5.78 -3.69
CA LEU A 141 -15.92 -4.40 -3.34
C LEU A 141 -17.28 -3.97 -3.89
N TYR A 142 -17.65 -4.39 -5.10
CA TYR A 142 -19.00 -4.17 -5.65
C TYR A 142 -20.07 -4.82 -4.78
N ILE A 143 -19.90 -6.08 -4.38
CA ILE A 143 -20.84 -6.74 -3.46
C ILE A 143 -20.94 -5.94 -2.15
N LEU A 144 -19.82 -5.50 -1.59
CA LEU A 144 -19.78 -4.76 -0.34
C LEU A 144 -20.50 -3.40 -0.46
N ILE A 145 -20.28 -2.72 -1.58
CA ILE A 145 -20.91 -1.44 -1.92
C ILE A 145 -22.36 -1.60 -2.34
N GLU A 146 -22.82 -2.78 -2.79
CA GLU A 146 -24.25 -3.06 -3.04
C GLU A 146 -24.97 -3.47 -1.75
N LEU A 147 -24.27 -4.17 -0.85
CA LEU A 147 -24.78 -4.57 0.46
C LEU A 147 -24.98 -3.37 1.38
N LEU A 148 -24.08 -2.38 1.37
CA LEU A 148 -24.18 -1.18 2.22
C LEU A 148 -25.47 -0.34 1.97
N PRO A 149 -25.81 0.09 0.74
CA PRO A 149 -27.05 0.80 0.41
C PRO A 149 -28.30 -0.05 0.70
N SER A 150 -28.23 -1.37 0.53
CA SER A 150 -29.35 -2.25 0.89
C SER A 150 -29.71 -2.15 2.38
N LEU A 151 -28.74 -1.79 3.23
CA LEU A 151 -28.93 -1.52 4.67
C LEU A 151 -29.22 -0.05 4.98
N LEU A 152 -28.74 0.89 4.15
CA LEU A 152 -28.67 2.32 4.47
C LEU A 152 -29.55 3.27 3.66
N HIS A 153 -30.14 2.90 2.50
CA HIS A 153 -31.28 3.51 1.76
C HIS A 153 -31.25 3.10 0.26
N ARG A 154 -32.44 2.91 -0.34
CA ARG A 154 -32.76 2.27 -1.64
C ARG A 154 -32.29 3.00 -2.91
N GLU A 155 -31.04 3.41 -3.03
CA GLU A 155 -30.49 3.85 -4.32
C GLU A 155 -29.69 2.72 -4.95
N GLN A 156 -30.14 2.27 -6.12
CA GLN A 156 -29.42 1.28 -6.93
C GLN A 156 -28.18 1.97 -7.49
N LEU A 157 -27.02 1.67 -6.93
CA LEU A 157 -25.75 2.07 -7.53
C LEU A 157 -25.66 1.48 -8.94
N LYS A 158 -25.10 2.27 -9.86
CA LYS A 158 -24.88 1.89 -11.27
C LYS A 158 -24.22 0.50 -11.30
N ARG A 159 -24.88 -0.47 -11.93
CA ARG A 159 -24.37 -1.84 -12.01
C ARG A 159 -22.99 -1.81 -12.65
N PHE A 160 -22.01 -2.43 -11.99
CA PHE A 160 -20.70 -2.62 -12.57
C PHE A 160 -20.83 -3.39 -13.87
N SER A 161 -20.43 -2.75 -14.97
CA SER A 161 -20.19 -3.43 -16.22
C SER A 161 -18.68 -3.47 -16.46
N PRO A 162 -18.05 -4.65 -16.34
CA PRO A 162 -16.64 -4.83 -16.65
C PRO A 162 -16.23 -4.28 -18.01
N GLN A 163 -17.14 -4.35 -18.99
CA GLN A 163 -16.90 -3.85 -20.35
C GLN A 163 -16.91 -2.33 -20.40
N GLN A 164 -17.83 -1.67 -19.70
CA GLN A 164 -17.92 -0.20 -19.67
C GLN A 164 -16.68 0.41 -19.01
N VAL A 165 -16.20 -0.20 -17.93
CA VAL A 165 -14.97 0.27 -17.26
C VAL A 165 -13.76 0.10 -18.16
N LEU A 166 -13.62 -1.03 -18.86
CA LEU A 166 -12.53 -1.22 -19.82
C LEU A 166 -12.60 -0.23 -20.99
N GLU A 167 -13.78 0.06 -21.50
CA GLU A 167 -14.00 1.04 -22.58
C GLU A 167 -13.67 2.46 -22.11
N LYS A 168 -14.15 2.86 -20.94
CA LYS A 168 -13.83 4.17 -20.35
C LYS A 168 -12.34 4.32 -20.09
N MET A 169 -11.69 3.27 -19.58
CA MET A 169 -10.24 3.28 -19.36
C MET A 169 -9.43 3.26 -20.64
N TRP A 170 -9.97 2.71 -21.74
CA TRP A 170 -9.38 2.86 -23.08
C TRP A 170 -9.46 4.31 -23.56
N GLU A 171 -10.58 5.00 -23.38
CA GLU A 171 -10.69 6.43 -23.72
C GLU A 171 -9.75 7.32 -22.89
N VAL A 172 -9.47 6.92 -21.65
CA VAL A 172 -8.61 7.67 -20.72
C VAL A 172 -7.12 7.41 -20.93
N LEU A 173 -6.73 6.18 -21.28
CA LEU A 173 -5.34 5.71 -21.31
C LEU A 173 -4.83 5.19 -22.66
N GLY A 174 -5.72 5.00 -23.64
CA GLY A 174 -5.40 4.54 -25.01
C GLY A 174 -5.06 5.69 -25.94
#